data_AF-A0AAN1JKP3-F1
#
_entry.id   AF-A0AAN1JKP3-F1
#
_cell.length_a   1.000
_cell.length_b   1.000
_cell.length_c   1.000
_cell.angle_alpha   90.00
_cell.angle_beta   90.00
_cell.angle_gamma   90.00
#
_symmetry.space_group_name_H-M   'P 1'
#
loop_
_entity.id
_entity.type
_entity.pdbx_description
1 polymer ?
#
loop_
_entity_poly.entity_id
_entity_poly.type
_entity_poly.pdbx_seq_one_letter_code
_entity_poly.pdbx_strand_id
1 'polypeptide(L)'
;MSRWVIGSACPLYGDFGNAFIKLGTAVGLTVTDYFVMSNTLTESQADEDLGSGGALVLPDMTASNGTVHRLAVGAGKDGIIYVVNRDSMGKFNAASNNIFRQLGGELAGMEFGAPAYYSNTVYFGSIGDNIKAFGVSATGLTATPTSKTPTSFGTPGATPSISADGSANGIVWAVENGDTAVLHAYDAANLATELYNSNQAANGRDQFGAGNKFITPMIANGKVYVGTPTGVAVFGLLSGR
;
A
#
# COMPACT_ATOMS: atom_id res chain seq x y z
N MET A 1 -4.99 24.53 16.21
CA MET A 1 -5.88 25.33 15.35
C MET A 1 -5.04 26.30 14.56
N SER A 2 -4.66 25.90 13.35
CA SER A 2 -3.47 26.41 12.70
C SER A 2 -3.80 27.02 11.34
N ARG A 3 -2.98 28.02 11.03
CA ARG A 3 -3.12 29.06 10.01
C ARG A 3 -2.77 28.53 8.60
N TRP A 4 -3.19 27.31 8.27
CA TRP A 4 -2.54 26.51 7.23
C TRP A 4 -3.11 26.62 5.82
N VAL A 5 -4.34 27.09 5.63
CA VAL A 5 -4.89 27.26 4.28
C VAL A 5 -5.78 28.49 4.25
N ILE A 6 -5.21 29.61 3.78
CA ILE A 6 -5.98 30.78 3.37
C ILE A 6 -5.53 31.07 1.94
N GLY A 7 -6.15 30.43 0.95
CA GLY A 7 -5.91 30.73 -0.47
C GLY A 7 -5.95 29.54 -1.42
N SER A 8 -6.01 29.85 -2.72
CA SER A 8 -6.08 28.93 -3.86
C SER A 8 -4.71 28.37 -4.29
N ALA A 9 -3.65 28.53 -3.50
CA ALA A 9 -2.29 28.13 -3.82
C ALA A 9 -1.77 27.08 -2.82
N CYS A 10 -1.35 25.92 -3.33
CA CYS A 10 -0.70 24.85 -2.56
C CYS A 10 0.45 24.27 -3.39
N PRO A 11 1.61 23.96 -2.78
CA PRO A 11 1.94 24.08 -1.35
C PRO A 11 2.09 25.54 -0.89
N LEU A 12 1.56 25.87 0.29
CA LEU A 12 1.84 27.13 0.97
C LEU A 12 3.19 26.99 1.70
N TYR A 13 4.09 27.96 1.56
CA TYR A 13 5.43 27.96 2.19
C TYR A 13 6.33 26.75 1.85
N GLY A 14 6.04 26.02 0.77
CA GLY A 14 6.75 24.78 0.46
C GLY A 14 6.41 23.61 1.39
N ASP A 15 5.26 23.66 2.06
CA ASP A 15 4.74 22.57 2.89
C ASP A 15 3.94 21.57 2.03
N PHE A 16 4.38 20.31 2.07
CA PHE A 16 3.80 19.19 1.33
C PHE A 16 3.20 18.13 2.27
N GLY A 17 2.70 18.55 3.44
CA GLY A 17 2.25 17.65 4.50
C GLY A 17 1.18 16.62 4.10
N ASN A 18 0.46 16.84 2.99
CA ASN A 18 -0.51 15.89 2.45
C ASN A 18 -0.38 15.74 0.92
N ALA A 19 0.73 15.16 0.45
CA ALA A 19 1.11 15.18 -0.96
C ALA A 19 1.86 13.92 -1.42
N PHE A 20 1.76 13.62 -2.73
CA PHE A 20 2.85 12.92 -3.41
C PHE A 20 3.91 13.94 -3.81
N ILE A 21 5.19 13.61 -3.63
CA ILE A 21 6.31 14.50 -3.89
C ILE A 21 7.33 13.81 -4.79
N LYS A 22 7.75 14.48 -5.87
CA LYS A 22 8.88 14.07 -6.70
C LYS A 22 10.12 14.85 -6.31
N LEU A 23 11.10 14.15 -5.76
CA LEU A 23 12.38 14.73 -5.36
C LEU A 23 13.41 14.62 -6.50
N GLY A 24 14.16 15.69 -6.72
CA GLY A 24 15.32 15.72 -7.60
C GLY A 24 16.60 16.00 -6.80
N THR A 25 17.74 15.56 -7.34
CA THR A 25 19.06 15.67 -6.68
C THR A 25 20.10 16.44 -7.50
N ALA A 26 19.75 16.91 -8.71
CA ALA A 26 20.70 17.49 -9.66
C ALA A 26 21.41 18.76 -9.14
N VAL A 27 20.74 19.53 -8.29
CA VAL A 27 21.25 20.77 -7.66
C VAL A 27 21.08 20.74 -6.14
N GLY A 28 21.17 19.53 -5.55
CA GLY A 28 20.77 19.26 -4.18
C GLY A 28 19.35 18.70 -4.09
N LEU A 29 18.92 18.32 -2.88
CA LEU A 29 17.60 17.74 -2.64
C LEU A 29 16.51 18.83 -2.80
N THR A 30 15.70 18.71 -3.84
CA THR A 30 14.66 19.70 -4.18
C THR A 30 13.38 19.01 -4.61
N VAL A 31 12.24 19.65 -4.37
CA VAL A 31 10.95 19.20 -4.93
C VAL A 31 10.85 19.67 -6.38
N THR A 32 10.67 18.72 -7.29
CA THR A 32 10.62 18.96 -8.75
C THR A 32 9.21 18.87 -9.31
N ASP A 33 8.32 18.11 -8.68
CA ASP A 33 6.88 18.07 -8.97
C ASP A 33 6.11 17.50 -7.77
N TYR A 34 4.78 17.64 -7.77
CA TYR A 34 3.93 17.16 -6.69
C TYR A 34 2.47 16.97 -7.11
N PHE A 35 1.73 16.21 -6.31
CA PHE A 35 0.27 16.14 -6.32
C PHE A 35 -0.25 16.42 -4.92
N VAL A 36 -1.29 17.25 -4.81
CA VAL A 36 -2.05 17.49 -3.57
C VAL A 36 -3.53 17.43 -3.92
N MET A 37 -4.31 16.74 -3.09
CA MET A 37 -5.75 16.56 -3.29
C MET A 37 -6.49 17.91 -3.25
N SER A 38 -7.51 18.07 -4.09
CA SER A 38 -8.33 19.27 -4.17
C SER A 38 -8.99 19.66 -2.84
N ASN A 39 -9.26 18.68 -1.98
CA ASN A 39 -9.86 18.83 -0.65
C ASN A 39 -8.83 18.79 0.50
N THR A 40 -7.52 18.93 0.22
CA THR A 40 -6.44 18.80 1.21
C THR A 40 -6.66 19.59 2.51
N LEU A 41 -7.33 20.74 2.47
CA LEU A 41 -7.62 21.53 3.68
C LEU A 41 -8.58 20.79 4.61
N THR A 42 -9.66 20.24 4.05
CA THR A 42 -10.62 19.46 4.81
C THR A 42 -9.97 18.20 5.37
N GLU A 43 -9.18 17.51 4.54
CA GLU A 43 -8.43 16.32 4.92
C GLU A 43 -7.48 16.61 6.11
N SER A 44 -6.66 17.66 6.01
CA SER A 44 -5.73 18.04 7.09
C SER A 44 -6.45 18.52 8.37
N GLN A 45 -7.66 19.07 8.28
CA GLN A 45 -8.46 19.42 9.46
C GLN A 45 -9.08 18.20 10.14
N ALA A 46 -9.32 17.13 9.37
CA ALA A 46 -9.94 15.90 9.81
C ALA A 46 -8.93 14.81 10.22
N ASP A 47 -7.61 15.09 10.17
CA ASP A 47 -6.55 14.09 10.38
C ASP A 47 -6.60 12.97 9.31
N GLU A 48 -7.04 13.30 8.10
CA GLU A 48 -7.08 12.39 6.96
C GLU A 48 -5.80 12.52 6.13
N ASP A 49 -4.77 11.82 6.60
CA ASP A 49 -3.44 11.84 6.02
C ASP A 49 -3.32 10.88 4.83
N LEU A 50 -2.98 11.40 3.66
CA LEU A 50 -2.50 10.65 2.50
C LEU A 50 -1.20 9.91 2.82
N GLY A 51 -0.31 10.51 3.61
CA GLY A 51 0.99 9.94 3.94
C GLY A 51 0.93 8.66 4.79
N SER A 52 -0.23 8.27 5.28
CA SER A 52 -0.44 7.10 6.14
C SER A 52 -0.28 5.76 5.39
N GLY A 53 -0.72 5.65 4.14
CA GLY A 53 -0.67 4.41 3.35
C GLY A 53 0.52 4.32 2.39
N GLY A 54 1.50 5.22 2.51
CA GLY A 54 2.72 5.18 1.70
C GLY A 54 2.51 5.34 0.18
N ALA A 55 3.61 5.26 -0.57
CA ALA A 55 3.61 5.37 -2.02
C ALA A 55 4.45 4.25 -2.65
N LEU A 56 3.99 3.78 -3.81
CA LEU A 56 4.62 2.72 -4.60
C LEU A 56 4.83 3.22 -6.03
N VAL A 57 6.08 3.13 -6.51
CA VAL A 57 6.40 3.41 -7.92
C VAL A 57 6.12 2.16 -8.74
N LEU A 58 5.31 2.31 -9.80
CA LEU A 58 5.00 1.22 -10.71
C LEU A 58 6.04 1.15 -11.84
N PRO A 59 6.31 -0.06 -12.38
CA PRO A 59 7.09 -0.20 -13.61
C PRO A 59 6.50 0.64 -14.75
N ASP A 60 7.36 1.10 -15.65
CA ASP A 60 6.96 1.85 -16.84
C ASP A 60 6.04 0.97 -17.72
N MET A 61 4.85 1.47 -18.04
CA MET A 61 3.85 0.75 -18.83
C MET A 61 3.72 1.40 -20.21
N THR A 62 3.88 0.63 -21.29
CA THR A 62 3.73 1.15 -22.65
C THR A 62 2.34 0.87 -23.18
N ALA A 63 1.59 1.92 -23.53
CA ALA A 63 0.30 1.81 -24.18
C ALA A 63 0.44 1.37 -25.65
N SER A 64 -0.67 0.92 -26.25
CA SER A 64 -0.70 0.46 -27.65
C SER A 64 -0.31 1.53 -28.67
N ASN A 65 -0.44 2.82 -28.31
CA ASN A 65 -0.01 3.96 -29.11
C ASN A 65 1.46 4.37 -28.90
N GLY A 66 2.24 3.59 -28.13
CA GLY A 66 3.65 3.86 -27.83
C GLY A 66 3.89 4.83 -26.67
N THR A 67 2.85 5.40 -26.05
CA THR A 67 2.99 6.26 -24.88
C THR A 67 3.48 5.44 -23.69
N VAL A 68 4.57 5.89 -23.05
CA VAL A 68 5.07 5.29 -21.81
C VAL A 68 4.47 6.02 -20.62
N HIS A 69 3.76 5.29 -19.77
CA HIS A 69 3.18 5.78 -18.53
C HIS A 69 4.11 5.47 -17.36
N ARG A 70 4.52 6.53 -16.66
CA ARG A 70 5.39 6.48 -15.48
C ARG A 70 4.55 6.76 -14.25
N LEU A 71 4.00 5.72 -13.64
CA LEU A 71 3.00 5.89 -12.59
C LEU A 71 3.58 5.69 -11.19
N ALA A 72 2.97 6.33 -10.21
CA ALA A 72 3.06 5.97 -8.81
C ALA A 72 1.65 5.87 -8.23
N VAL A 73 1.48 5.03 -7.23
CA VAL A 73 0.18 4.75 -6.60
C VAL A 73 0.32 4.79 -5.08
N GLY A 74 -0.74 5.20 -4.40
CA GLY A 74 -0.84 5.19 -2.94
C GLY A 74 -2.27 5.50 -2.51
N ALA A 75 -2.55 5.30 -1.23
CA ALA A 75 -3.83 5.63 -0.61
C ALA A 75 -3.56 6.15 0.80
N GLY A 76 -4.55 6.79 1.41
CA GLY A 76 -4.46 7.30 2.77
C GLY A 76 -5.65 6.92 3.63
N LYS A 77 -5.83 7.67 4.72
CA LYS A 77 -6.95 7.47 5.65
C LYS A 77 -8.32 7.73 4.98
N ASP A 78 -8.37 8.53 3.92
CA ASP A 78 -9.56 8.77 3.11
C ASP A 78 -10.07 7.54 2.33
N GLY A 79 -9.28 6.46 2.27
CA GLY A 79 -9.63 5.23 1.57
C GLY A 79 -9.70 5.37 0.04
N ILE A 80 -9.13 6.44 -0.52
CA ILE A 80 -9.09 6.67 -1.96
C ILE A 80 -7.72 6.24 -2.50
N ILE A 81 -7.72 5.43 -3.54
CA ILE A 81 -6.49 5.05 -4.26
C ILE A 81 -6.20 6.13 -5.29
N TYR A 82 -5.05 6.79 -5.17
CA TYR A 82 -4.56 7.82 -6.07
C TYR A 82 -3.46 7.27 -6.98
N VAL A 83 -3.57 7.52 -8.28
CA VAL A 83 -2.58 7.17 -9.29
C VAL A 83 -2.07 8.44 -9.95
N VAL A 84 -0.81 8.75 -9.71
CA VAL A 84 -0.15 9.95 -10.22
C VAL A 84 0.77 9.60 -11.38
N ASN A 85 0.79 10.44 -12.42
CA ASN A 85 1.79 10.37 -13.47
C ASN A 85 3.05 11.13 -13.00
N ARG A 86 4.18 10.44 -12.87
CA ARG A 86 5.46 11.00 -12.42
C ARG A 86 6.07 12.02 -13.40
N ASP A 87 5.62 12.04 -14.65
CA ASP A 87 6.04 13.04 -15.64
C ASP A 87 5.15 14.31 -15.60
N SER A 88 3.98 14.23 -14.96
CA SER A 88 3.06 15.34 -14.74
C SER A 88 2.13 15.00 -13.57
N MET A 89 2.51 15.37 -12.35
CA MET A 89 1.80 14.95 -11.14
C MET A 89 0.49 15.71 -10.90
N GLY A 90 0.18 16.71 -11.71
CA GLY A 90 -1.11 17.40 -11.69
C GLY A 90 -1.19 18.59 -10.74
N LYS A 91 -0.30 18.66 -9.75
CA LYS A 91 -0.23 19.73 -8.73
C LYS A 91 -1.57 19.92 -8.02
N PHE A 92 -1.68 21.00 -7.24
CA PHE A 92 -2.95 21.34 -6.61
C PHE A 92 -3.88 22.04 -7.59
N ASN A 93 -5.14 21.64 -7.58
CA ASN A 93 -6.22 22.36 -8.22
C ASN A 93 -7.48 22.23 -7.33
N ALA A 94 -8.05 23.37 -6.94
CA ALA A 94 -9.16 23.41 -5.99
C ALA A 94 -10.47 22.82 -6.56
N ALA A 95 -10.60 22.72 -7.89
CA ALA A 95 -11.80 22.20 -8.54
C ALA A 95 -11.73 20.69 -8.81
N SER A 96 -10.54 20.12 -9.01
CA SER A 96 -10.38 18.70 -9.36
C SER A 96 -8.97 18.17 -9.11
N ASN A 97 -8.86 16.85 -8.92
CA ASN A 97 -7.58 16.16 -8.96
C ASN A 97 -7.17 15.87 -10.41
N ASN A 98 -6.12 16.55 -10.89
CA ASN A 98 -5.64 16.43 -12.27
C ASN A 98 -4.58 15.32 -12.41
N ILE A 99 -4.94 14.11 -11.97
CA ILE A 99 -4.02 12.96 -11.92
C ILE A 99 -4.43 11.88 -12.92
N PHE A 100 -3.64 10.81 -13.01
CA PHE A 100 -3.88 9.74 -13.97
C PHE A 100 -5.19 9.01 -13.67
N ARG A 101 -5.44 8.70 -12.39
CA ARG A 101 -6.67 8.07 -11.93
C ARG A 101 -6.85 8.24 -10.41
N GLN A 102 -8.09 8.27 -9.96
CA GLN A 102 -8.45 8.03 -8.56
C GLN A 102 -9.56 6.98 -8.48
N LEU A 103 -9.56 6.16 -7.45
CA LEU A 103 -10.58 5.13 -7.19
C LEU A 103 -11.06 5.28 -5.76
N GLY A 104 -12.33 5.66 -5.58
CA GLY A 104 -12.97 5.75 -4.27
C GLY A 104 -13.99 4.63 -4.08
N GLY A 105 -14.23 4.25 -2.82
CA GLY A 105 -15.23 3.23 -2.44
C GLY A 105 -14.74 1.79 -2.52
N GLU A 106 -13.49 1.56 -2.96
CA GLU A 106 -12.90 0.22 -3.07
C GLU A 106 -12.15 -0.21 -1.81
N LEU A 107 -11.70 0.72 -0.95
CA LEU A 107 -11.13 0.42 0.36
C LEU A 107 -12.20 0.70 1.43
N ALA A 108 -12.47 -0.27 2.30
CA ALA A 108 -13.55 -0.17 3.29
C ALA A 108 -13.21 0.74 4.48
N GLY A 109 -11.92 1.05 4.68
CA GLY A 109 -11.46 1.90 5.76
C GLY A 109 -10.15 2.61 5.43
N MET A 110 -9.56 3.20 6.46
CA MET A 110 -8.31 3.94 6.38
C MET A 110 -7.14 3.05 5.93
N GLU A 111 -6.32 3.54 5.01
CA GLU A 111 -5.08 2.87 4.61
C GLU A 111 -3.90 3.37 5.45
N PHE A 112 -3.29 2.48 6.24
CA PHE A 112 -2.08 2.77 7.01
C PHE A 112 -0.85 1.97 6.53
N GLY A 113 -1.03 1.10 5.53
CA GLY A 113 -0.01 0.22 5.01
C GLY A 113 0.43 0.66 3.63
N ALA A 114 1.74 0.56 3.35
CA ALA A 114 2.22 0.68 1.98
C ALA A 114 1.66 -0.45 1.10
N PRO A 115 1.18 -0.16 -0.13
CA PRO A 115 0.77 -1.21 -1.03
C PRO A 115 1.97 -2.01 -1.53
N ALA A 116 1.75 -3.28 -1.84
CA ALA A 116 2.75 -4.14 -2.45
C ALA A 116 2.47 -4.34 -3.94
N TYR A 117 3.50 -4.62 -4.73
CA TYR A 117 3.38 -4.90 -6.17
C TYR A 117 4.00 -6.24 -6.54
N TYR A 118 3.30 -7.00 -7.36
CA TYR A 118 3.82 -8.20 -8.00
C TYR A 118 3.12 -8.45 -9.33
N SER A 119 3.89 -8.77 -10.37
CA SER A 119 3.37 -9.28 -11.65
C SER A 119 2.11 -8.53 -12.16
N ASN A 120 2.22 -7.21 -12.33
CA ASN A 120 1.14 -6.34 -12.78
C ASN A 120 -0.08 -6.29 -11.84
N THR A 121 0.11 -6.52 -10.55
CA THR A 121 -0.95 -6.42 -9.54
C THR A 121 -0.46 -5.61 -8.35
N VAL A 122 -1.31 -4.73 -7.84
CA VAL A 122 -1.08 -3.98 -6.60
C VAL A 122 -2.02 -4.51 -5.51
N TYR A 123 -1.51 -4.64 -4.29
CA TYR A 123 -2.23 -5.19 -3.15
C TYR A 123 -2.36 -4.12 -2.05
N PHE A 124 -3.58 -3.84 -1.61
CA PHE A 124 -3.89 -2.91 -0.51
C PHE A 124 -4.50 -3.64 0.69
N GLY A 125 -4.29 -3.13 1.90
CA GLY A 125 -4.71 -3.77 3.15
C GLY A 125 -5.29 -2.79 4.16
N SER A 126 -6.38 -2.11 3.80
CA SER A 126 -7.02 -1.10 4.65
C SER A 126 -7.68 -1.68 5.91
N ILE A 127 -7.90 -0.83 6.93
CA ILE A 127 -8.60 -1.21 8.17
C ILE A 127 -9.97 -1.81 7.89
N GLY A 128 -10.24 -2.95 8.53
CA GLY A 128 -11.53 -3.63 8.50
C GLY A 128 -11.84 -4.32 7.17
N ASP A 129 -10.90 -4.33 6.23
CA ASP A 129 -11.11 -4.85 4.88
C ASP A 129 -10.33 -6.14 4.63
N ASN A 130 -10.68 -6.83 3.56
CA ASN A 130 -9.82 -7.85 2.97
C ASN A 130 -8.62 -7.19 2.29
N ILE A 131 -7.50 -7.90 2.17
CA ILE A 131 -6.46 -7.47 1.22
C ILE A 131 -7.04 -7.61 -0.18
N LYS A 132 -6.91 -6.56 -0.99
CA LYS A 132 -7.52 -6.46 -2.32
C LYS A 132 -6.45 -6.32 -3.40
N ALA A 133 -6.59 -7.10 -4.46
CA ALA A 133 -5.67 -7.13 -5.61
C ALA A 133 -6.25 -6.33 -6.78
N PHE A 134 -5.55 -5.30 -7.25
CA PHE A 134 -5.93 -4.47 -8.40
C PHE A 134 -4.96 -4.70 -9.54
N GLY A 135 -5.47 -5.05 -10.71
CA GLY A 135 -4.64 -5.27 -11.90
C GLY A 135 -4.08 -3.95 -12.42
N VAL A 136 -2.85 -3.95 -12.90
CA VAL A 136 -2.13 -2.79 -13.45
C VAL A 136 -1.88 -2.99 -14.94
N SER A 137 -2.20 -1.97 -15.72
CA SER A 137 -1.89 -1.92 -17.15
C SER A 137 -1.53 -0.50 -17.58
N ALA A 138 -1.29 -0.30 -18.88
CA ALA A 138 -1.09 1.03 -19.45
C ALA A 138 -2.31 1.97 -19.28
N THR A 139 -3.50 1.44 -19.00
CA THR A 139 -4.70 2.24 -18.67
C THR A 139 -4.86 2.50 -17.17
N GLY A 140 -3.86 2.12 -16.36
CA GLY A 140 -3.86 2.27 -14.90
C GLY A 140 -4.35 1.02 -14.18
N LEU A 141 -4.92 1.23 -12.99
CA LEU A 141 -5.49 0.15 -12.18
C LEU A 141 -6.89 -0.23 -12.64
N THR A 142 -7.28 -1.49 -12.41
CA THR A 142 -8.66 -1.95 -12.56
C THR A 142 -9.60 -1.16 -11.66
N ALA A 143 -10.86 -0.96 -12.09
CA ALA A 143 -11.83 -0.18 -11.33
C ALA A 143 -12.25 -0.88 -10.02
N THR A 144 -12.29 -2.21 -10.05
CA THR A 144 -12.62 -3.09 -8.93
C THR A 144 -11.48 -4.07 -8.67
N PRO A 145 -11.38 -4.68 -7.48
CA PRO A 145 -10.40 -5.71 -7.22
C PRO A 145 -10.67 -6.97 -8.07
N THR A 146 -9.58 -7.58 -8.52
CA THR A 146 -9.55 -8.83 -9.29
C THR A 146 -9.63 -10.07 -8.40
N SER A 147 -9.12 -9.97 -7.17
CA SER A 147 -9.30 -10.96 -6.10
C SER A 147 -9.15 -10.28 -4.74
N LYS A 148 -9.54 -10.98 -3.68
CA LYS A 148 -9.38 -10.53 -2.29
C LYS A 148 -9.18 -11.70 -1.34
N THR A 149 -8.57 -11.44 -0.19
CA THR A 149 -8.41 -12.47 0.85
C THR A 149 -9.75 -12.84 1.46
N PRO A 150 -9.91 -14.06 2.01
CA PRO A 150 -11.06 -14.40 2.82
C PRO A 150 -11.02 -13.71 4.19
N THR A 151 -9.82 -13.52 4.74
CA THR A 151 -9.58 -12.82 6.01
C THR A 151 -9.76 -11.32 5.84
N SER A 152 -10.44 -10.68 6.79
CA SER A 152 -10.48 -9.22 6.96
C SER A 152 -9.50 -8.80 8.05
N PHE A 153 -8.77 -7.71 7.83
CA PHE A 153 -7.72 -7.25 8.74
C PHE A 153 -8.23 -6.09 9.58
N GLY A 154 -8.37 -6.30 10.90
CA GLY A 154 -8.73 -5.24 11.84
C GLY A 154 -7.63 -4.17 11.96
N THR A 155 -7.80 -3.19 12.86
CA THR A 155 -6.83 -2.08 13.02
C THR A 155 -5.39 -2.57 13.28
N PRO A 156 -4.38 -2.09 12.53
CA PRO A 156 -4.39 -0.95 11.59
C PRO A 156 -4.52 -1.35 10.10
N GLY A 157 -5.15 -2.49 9.80
CA GLY A 157 -5.12 -3.11 8.49
C GLY A 157 -3.90 -4.03 8.38
N ALA A 158 -3.38 -4.20 7.18
CA ALA A 158 -2.19 -4.99 6.89
C ALA A 158 -1.27 -4.28 5.91
N THR A 159 0.04 -4.36 6.12
CA THR A 159 1.04 -3.96 5.12
C THR A 159 1.52 -5.22 4.39
N PRO A 160 1.03 -5.50 3.16
CA PRO A 160 1.40 -6.70 2.45
C PRO A 160 2.88 -6.69 2.06
N SER A 161 3.47 -7.88 1.93
CA SER A 161 4.82 -8.07 1.41
C SER A 161 4.85 -9.24 0.44
N ILE A 162 5.75 -9.18 -0.54
CA ILE A 162 5.80 -10.17 -1.63
C ILE A 162 7.06 -11.01 -1.52
N SER A 163 6.92 -12.31 -1.75
CA SER A 163 8.03 -13.16 -2.19
C SER A 163 7.63 -13.92 -3.45
N ALA A 164 8.57 -14.21 -4.33
CA ALA A 164 8.31 -14.99 -5.54
C ALA A 164 9.60 -15.66 -6.03
N ASP A 165 9.44 -16.66 -6.90
CA ASP A 165 10.53 -17.21 -7.71
C ASP A 165 10.46 -16.58 -9.12
N GLY A 166 11.10 -15.43 -9.27
CA GLY A 166 10.98 -14.60 -10.47
C GLY A 166 9.53 -14.16 -10.70
N SER A 167 8.90 -14.69 -11.76
CA SER A 167 7.48 -14.46 -12.08
C SER A 167 6.56 -15.61 -11.69
N ALA A 168 7.08 -16.65 -11.01
CA ALA A 168 6.33 -17.81 -10.56
C ALA A 168 6.15 -17.81 -9.03
N ASN A 169 5.14 -18.55 -8.57
CA ASN A 169 4.93 -18.85 -7.15
C ASN A 169 4.92 -17.60 -6.26
N GLY A 170 4.26 -16.54 -6.72
CA GLY A 170 4.12 -15.31 -5.95
C GLY A 170 3.29 -15.52 -4.70
N ILE A 171 3.76 -15.03 -3.57
CA ILE A 171 3.08 -15.12 -2.27
C ILE A 171 2.91 -13.71 -1.72
N VAL A 172 1.68 -13.39 -1.32
CA VAL A 172 1.36 -12.20 -0.52
C VAL A 172 1.38 -12.60 0.94
N TRP A 173 2.34 -12.05 1.69
CA TRP A 173 2.46 -12.19 3.13
C TRP A 173 1.79 -11.02 3.83
N ALA A 174 1.04 -11.33 4.89
CA ALA A 174 0.38 -10.32 5.70
C ALA A 174 0.29 -10.77 7.16
N VAL A 175 0.32 -9.81 8.08
CA VAL A 175 0.15 -10.06 9.52
C VAL A 175 -1.20 -9.55 9.95
N GLU A 176 -2.03 -10.44 10.48
CA GLU A 176 -3.27 -10.09 11.19
C GLU A 176 -2.92 -9.75 12.64
N ASN A 177 -3.35 -8.56 13.06
CA ASN A 177 -3.18 -8.08 14.42
C ASN A 177 -4.29 -8.61 15.34
N GLY A 178 -3.95 -9.02 16.55
CA GLY A 178 -4.90 -9.54 17.55
C GLY A 178 -4.22 -10.00 18.83
N ASP A 179 -4.99 -10.55 19.77
CA ASP A 179 -4.45 -11.12 21.02
C ASP A 179 -3.42 -12.23 20.76
N THR A 180 -3.62 -12.98 19.68
CA THR A 180 -2.60 -13.82 19.05
C THR A 180 -2.51 -13.40 17.59
N ALA A 181 -1.38 -12.84 17.18
CA ALA A 181 -1.19 -12.45 15.80
C ALA A 181 -1.06 -13.66 14.88
N VAL A 182 -1.40 -13.43 13.61
CA VAL A 182 -1.39 -14.47 12.59
C VAL A 182 -0.56 -14.02 11.41
N LEU A 183 0.41 -14.84 11.01
CA LEU A 183 1.10 -14.67 9.74
C LEU A 183 0.33 -15.46 8.69
N HIS A 184 -0.17 -14.76 7.68
CA HIS A 184 -0.84 -15.33 6.53
C HIS A 184 0.07 -15.32 5.31
N ALA A 185 -0.12 -16.31 4.44
CA ALA A 185 0.45 -16.38 3.12
C ALA A 185 -0.68 -16.71 2.13
N TYR A 186 -0.85 -15.88 1.11
CA TYR A 186 -1.85 -16.08 0.05
C TYR A 186 -1.17 -16.23 -1.30
N ASP A 187 -1.79 -16.98 -2.21
CA ASP A 187 -1.40 -17.00 -3.61
C ASP A 187 -1.59 -15.61 -4.23
N ALA A 188 -0.51 -15.02 -4.74
CA ALA A 188 -0.55 -13.68 -5.34
C ALA A 188 -1.41 -13.63 -6.61
N ALA A 189 -1.59 -14.74 -7.32
CA ALA A 189 -2.45 -14.82 -8.50
C ALA A 189 -3.94 -14.85 -8.15
N ASN A 190 -4.30 -15.36 -6.97
CA ASN A 190 -5.67 -15.37 -6.47
C ASN A 190 -5.70 -15.38 -4.93
N LEU A 191 -5.98 -14.22 -4.34
CA LEU A 191 -5.99 -14.04 -2.89
C LEU A 191 -7.04 -14.90 -2.14
N ALA A 192 -8.02 -15.47 -2.84
CA ALA A 192 -8.96 -16.42 -2.24
C ALA A 192 -8.27 -17.72 -1.76
N THR A 193 -7.05 -18.00 -2.22
CA THR A 193 -6.26 -19.17 -1.84
C THR A 193 -5.24 -18.80 -0.77
N GLU A 194 -5.52 -19.20 0.48
CA GLU A 194 -4.56 -19.15 1.58
C GLU A 194 -3.65 -20.38 1.52
N LEU A 195 -2.34 -20.15 1.48
CA LEU A 195 -1.29 -21.18 1.41
C LEU A 195 -0.80 -21.57 2.80
N TYR A 196 -0.77 -20.60 3.72
CA TYR A 196 -0.30 -20.81 5.09
C TYR A 196 -0.93 -19.81 6.05
N ASN A 197 -1.19 -20.28 7.26
CA ASN A 197 -1.67 -19.52 8.41
C ASN A 197 -0.93 -20.01 9.66
N SER A 198 -0.30 -19.13 10.43
CA SER A 198 0.47 -19.55 11.63
C SER A 198 -0.36 -20.18 12.75
N ASN A 199 -1.69 -20.01 12.74
CA ASN A 199 -2.57 -20.68 13.70
C ASN A 199 -2.98 -22.10 13.28
N GLN A 200 -2.68 -22.52 12.05
CA GLN A 200 -3.06 -23.87 11.58
C GLN A 200 -2.17 -24.98 12.14
N ALA A 201 -0.98 -24.63 12.67
CA ALA A 201 -0.05 -25.59 13.21
C ALA A 201 -0.55 -26.17 14.53
N ALA A 202 -0.48 -27.50 14.68
CA ALA A 202 -0.94 -28.20 15.87
C ALA A 202 -0.29 -27.66 17.16
N ASN A 203 -1.06 -27.64 18.24
CA ASN A 203 -0.64 -27.19 19.59
C ASN A 203 -0.08 -25.75 19.62
N GLY A 204 -0.47 -24.89 18.66
CA GLY A 204 -0.03 -23.50 18.62
C GLY A 204 1.46 -23.34 18.30
N ARG A 205 2.09 -24.33 17.65
CA ARG A 205 3.54 -24.33 17.40
C ARG A 205 4.06 -23.07 16.73
N ASP A 206 3.31 -22.54 15.77
CA ASP A 206 3.68 -21.35 15.00
C ASP A 206 3.08 -20.04 15.56
N GLN A 207 2.42 -20.08 16.73
CA GLN A 207 1.98 -18.85 17.39
C GLN A 207 3.17 -18.04 17.89
N PHE A 208 3.11 -16.72 17.70
CA PHE A 208 4.20 -15.80 18.02
C PHE A 208 3.79 -14.68 18.98
N GLY A 209 2.71 -14.90 19.71
CA GLY A 209 2.21 -14.01 20.75
C GLY A 209 1.31 -12.89 20.24
N ALA A 210 1.16 -11.86 21.06
CA ALA A 210 0.30 -10.72 20.78
C ALA A 210 0.76 -9.93 19.54
N GLY A 211 -0.21 -9.45 18.78
CA GLY A 211 0.03 -8.64 17.61
C GLY A 211 0.60 -7.26 17.91
N ASN A 212 1.10 -6.65 16.85
CA ASN A 212 1.63 -5.30 16.85
C ASN A 212 1.13 -4.56 15.61
N LYS A 213 1.22 -3.23 15.63
CA LYS A 213 0.74 -2.36 14.57
C LYS A 213 1.83 -2.09 13.53
N PHE A 214 1.42 -1.85 12.28
CA PHE A 214 2.28 -1.39 11.18
C PHE A 214 3.43 -2.35 10.85
N ILE A 215 3.13 -3.65 10.89
CA ILE A 215 4.12 -4.68 10.65
C ILE A 215 4.22 -4.99 9.16
N THR A 216 5.42 -4.81 8.61
CA THR A 216 5.77 -5.23 7.24
C THR A 216 6.64 -6.50 7.34
N PRO A 217 6.14 -7.67 6.92
CA PRO A 217 6.93 -8.90 6.93
C PRO A 217 8.16 -8.79 6.03
N MET A 218 9.33 -9.19 6.54
CA MET A 218 10.53 -9.29 5.71
C MET A 218 10.74 -10.73 5.25
N ILE A 219 10.96 -10.95 3.95
CA ILE A 219 11.24 -12.27 3.41
C ILE A 219 12.67 -12.32 2.90
N ALA A 220 13.48 -13.23 3.46
CA ALA A 220 14.87 -13.40 3.07
C ALA A 220 15.33 -14.84 3.33
N ASN A 221 16.13 -15.39 2.40
CA ASN A 221 16.76 -16.71 2.55
C ASN A 221 15.77 -17.85 2.90
N GLY A 222 14.58 -17.84 2.27
CA GLY A 222 13.54 -18.83 2.51
C GLY A 222 12.85 -18.73 3.87
N LYS A 223 12.97 -17.58 4.56
CA LYS A 223 12.36 -17.31 5.85
C LYS A 223 11.55 -16.02 5.83
N VAL A 224 10.53 -15.97 6.67
CA VAL A 224 9.71 -14.79 6.92
C VAL A 224 9.97 -14.30 8.33
N TYR A 225 10.32 -13.02 8.46
CA TYR A 225 10.67 -12.37 9.71
C TYR A 225 9.58 -11.35 10.06
N VAL A 226 9.04 -11.47 11.27
CA VAL A 226 7.96 -10.64 11.76
C VAL A 226 8.41 -9.99 13.07
N GLY A 227 8.45 -8.65 13.10
CA GLY A 227 8.76 -7.91 14.32
C GLY A 227 7.65 -8.06 15.36
N THR A 228 8.03 -8.32 16.61
CA THR A 228 7.13 -8.37 17.77
C THR A 228 7.52 -7.28 18.78
N PRO A 229 6.69 -6.96 19.79
CA PRO A 229 7.04 -5.95 20.79
C PRO A 229 8.34 -6.22 21.55
N THR A 230 8.79 -7.48 21.62
CA THR A 230 9.94 -7.91 22.41
C THR A 230 10.98 -8.69 21.60
N GLY A 231 10.82 -8.84 20.28
CA GLY A 231 11.74 -9.62 19.47
C GLY A 231 11.34 -9.75 18.00
N VAL A 232 11.77 -10.86 17.39
CA VAL A 232 11.49 -11.19 15.99
C VAL A 232 11.03 -12.65 15.92
N ALA A 233 9.85 -12.88 15.39
CA ALA A 233 9.37 -14.23 15.04
C ALA A 233 9.91 -14.60 13.66
N VAL A 234 10.43 -15.82 13.53
CA VAL A 234 11.07 -16.30 12.30
C VAL A 234 10.40 -17.59 11.85
N PHE A 235 9.79 -17.54 10.67
CA PHE A 235 9.10 -18.65 10.04
C PHE A 235 9.93 -19.19 8.89
N GLY A 236 9.91 -20.50 8.72
CA GLY A 236 10.56 -21.17 7.61
C GLY A 236 10.05 -22.60 7.49
N LEU A 237 10.42 -23.25 6.39
CA LEU A 237 10.15 -24.66 6.23
C LEU A 237 10.82 -25.45 7.35
N LEU A 238 10.12 -26.43 7.91
CA LEU A 238 10.74 -27.41 8.79
C LEU A 238 11.78 -28.18 7.97
N SER A 239 12.99 -28.32 8.50
CA SER A 239 14.02 -29.15 7.90
C SER A 239 13.41 -30.53 7.63
N GLY A 240 13.29 -30.89 6.36
CA GLY A 240 12.58 -32.10 5.93
C GLY A 240 13.17 -33.34 6.58
N ARG A 241 12.28 -34.27 6.92
CA ARG A 241 12.54 -35.67 6.58
C ARG A 241 12.46 -35.83 5.08
#